data_AF-A0A939U083-F1
#
_entry.id   AF-A0A939U083-F1
#
_cell.length_a   1.000
_cell.length_b   1.000
_cell.length_c   1.000
_cell.angle_alpha   90.00
_cell.angle_beta   90.00
_cell.angle_gamma   90.00
#
_symmetry.space_group_name_H-M   'P 1'
#
loop_
_entity.id
_entity.type
_entity.pdbx_description
1 polymer ?
#
loop_
_entity_poly.entity_id
_entity_poly.type
_entity_poly.pdbx_seq_one_letter_code
_entity_poly.pdbx_strand_id
1 'polypeptide(L)'
;MTDFLGRFDSADAIKAWNDSHEYVKIEEVFDGLEIVIENVNGLSFGGKDQITANTEIVTDPRYAAVMTFRNCSDLMLGHMTMGHTDRGNCSGNVIDLIGCDGVLMVGLDLYGCGVYGIGASEGTANLIVTQSTIRDCEYGPIEIYQPKGDYVFSDSVFTGSAWGGYFEQNFESTLSFINCTFGDGETNTWAFADHVYFEDCTFGEITSYPEYPDIEEDWDYEPPVLDLEEIRMIPATREQIAGTGWETIYRMDVITDQLYYVGMGSSEYRDISFSFYTDEYMYGEGWYCLDGDYYDLKWDITEDGVVKIIDEQGVGTVFASLYENPYADGTVPAYWLRIAIGEETFWMY
;
A
#
# COMPACT_ATOMS: atom_id res chain seq x y z
N MET A 1 18.52 28.80 -10.64
CA MET A 1 17.62 27.66 -10.39
C MET A 1 16.41 28.12 -9.55
N THR A 2 15.89 29.33 -9.81
CA THR A 2 14.87 30.02 -9.00
C THR A 2 13.54 30.20 -9.75
N ASP A 3 13.34 29.52 -10.89
CA ASP A 3 12.21 29.76 -11.81
C ASP A 3 11.40 28.50 -12.16
N PHE A 4 11.71 27.35 -11.55
CA PHE A 4 10.93 26.12 -11.75
C PHE A 4 9.88 25.95 -10.65
N LEU A 5 10.29 26.01 -9.37
CA LEU A 5 9.36 25.91 -8.25
C LEU A 5 8.34 27.07 -8.20
N GLY A 6 8.74 28.27 -8.62
CA GLY A 6 7.81 29.41 -8.73
C GLY A 6 6.74 29.26 -9.81
N ARG A 7 6.82 28.25 -10.69
CA ARG A 7 5.78 27.92 -11.67
C ARG A 7 4.69 27.02 -11.12
N PHE A 8 4.90 26.43 -9.95
CA PHE A 8 4.01 25.49 -9.29
C PHE A 8 3.67 26.01 -7.89
N ASP A 9 3.35 27.30 -7.78
CA ASP A 9 3.03 27.99 -6.53
C ASP A 9 1.54 27.88 -6.13
N SER A 10 0.74 27.16 -6.93
CA SER A 10 -0.69 26.96 -6.73
C SER A 10 -1.18 25.68 -7.41
N ALA A 11 -2.24 25.10 -6.85
CA ALA A 11 -2.93 23.95 -7.43
C ALA A 11 -3.40 24.19 -8.87
N ASP A 12 -3.82 25.42 -9.21
CA ASP A 12 -4.21 25.79 -10.58
C ASP A 12 -3.04 25.72 -11.56
N ALA A 13 -1.83 26.12 -11.13
CA ALA A 13 -0.65 26.06 -11.97
C ALA A 13 -0.19 24.61 -12.20
N ILE A 14 -0.24 23.77 -11.15
CA ILE A 14 0.01 22.33 -11.24
C ILE A 14 -1.02 21.68 -12.17
N LYS A 15 -2.30 21.98 -12.00
CA LYS A 15 -3.37 21.48 -12.87
C LYS A 15 -3.13 21.89 -14.32
N ALA A 16 -2.82 23.16 -14.59
CA ALA A 16 -2.56 23.64 -15.95
C ALA A 16 -1.36 22.94 -16.61
N TRP A 17 -0.31 22.63 -15.83
CA TRP A 17 0.79 21.81 -16.31
C TRP A 17 0.34 20.38 -16.62
N ASN A 18 -0.33 19.72 -15.68
CA ASN A 18 -0.80 18.34 -15.83
C ASN A 18 -1.79 18.19 -16.99
N ASP A 19 -2.64 19.18 -17.24
CA ASP A 19 -3.57 19.22 -18.38
C ASP A 19 -2.83 19.38 -19.73
N SER A 20 -1.62 19.96 -19.73
CA SER A 20 -0.83 20.24 -20.94
C SER A 20 0.32 19.27 -21.20
N HIS A 21 0.63 18.39 -20.25
CA HIS A 21 1.71 17.41 -20.35
C HIS A 21 1.13 16.01 -20.17
N GLU A 22 1.05 15.25 -21.25
CA GLU A 22 0.41 13.93 -21.27
C GLU A 22 1.15 12.91 -20.37
N TYR A 23 2.48 12.88 -20.44
CA TYR A 23 3.30 11.81 -19.86
C TYR A 23 4.07 12.20 -18.60
N VAL A 24 3.99 13.45 -18.16
CA VAL A 24 4.73 13.96 -16.99
C VAL A 24 3.81 14.81 -16.14
N LYS A 25 3.56 14.38 -14.92
CA LYS A 25 2.74 15.07 -13.93
C LYS A 25 3.59 15.61 -12.80
N ILE A 26 3.05 16.63 -12.16
CA ILE A 26 3.51 17.15 -10.89
C ILE A 26 2.42 16.86 -9.87
N GLU A 27 2.80 16.28 -8.74
CA GLU A 27 1.90 15.97 -7.63
C GLU A 27 2.37 16.67 -6.35
N GLU A 28 1.42 17.14 -5.54
CA GLU A 28 1.73 17.72 -4.23
C GLU A 28 1.96 16.59 -3.23
N VAL A 29 3.08 16.65 -2.53
CA VAL A 29 3.38 15.80 -1.37
C VAL A 29 3.53 16.67 -0.12
N PHE A 30 3.62 16.05 1.05
CA PHE A 30 3.58 16.75 2.33
C PHE A 30 4.57 17.94 2.44
N ASP A 31 5.79 17.79 1.94
CA ASP A 31 6.83 18.82 2.02
C ASP A 31 7.39 19.27 0.66
N GLY A 32 6.63 19.09 -0.42
CA GLY A 32 7.02 19.61 -1.72
C GLY A 32 6.24 19.03 -2.88
N LEU A 33 6.94 18.85 -3.99
CA LEU A 33 6.37 18.37 -5.25
C LEU A 33 7.11 17.12 -5.68
N GLU A 34 6.35 16.17 -6.22
CA GLU A 34 6.84 14.96 -6.84
C GLU A 34 6.67 15.04 -8.36
N ILE A 35 7.64 14.48 -9.10
CA ILE A 35 7.54 14.31 -10.55
C ILE A 35 7.12 12.87 -10.82
N VAL A 36 6.01 12.71 -11.54
CA VAL A 36 5.49 11.41 -11.96
C VAL A 36 5.56 11.28 -13.47
N ILE A 37 6.24 10.24 -13.96
CA ILE A 37 6.19 9.84 -15.37
C ILE A 37 5.08 8.81 -15.50
N GLU A 38 4.10 9.05 -16.37
CA GLU A 38 2.94 8.15 -16.47
C GLU A 38 2.57 7.76 -17.89
N ASN A 39 2.01 6.55 -18.04
CA ASN A 39 1.46 6.03 -19.29
C ASN A 39 2.48 5.99 -20.45
N VAL A 40 3.76 5.73 -20.15
CA VAL A 40 4.82 5.67 -21.15
C VAL A 40 5.21 4.22 -21.44
N ASN A 41 5.36 3.89 -22.73
CA ASN A 41 5.95 2.64 -23.19
C ASN A 41 7.31 2.89 -23.85
N GLY A 42 8.33 2.10 -23.50
CA GLY A 42 9.62 2.08 -24.19
C GLY A 42 10.54 3.25 -23.83
N LEU A 43 10.37 3.84 -22.64
CA LEU A 43 11.24 4.93 -22.18
C LEU A 43 12.55 4.37 -21.64
N SER A 44 13.65 4.88 -22.18
CA SER A 44 14.98 4.61 -21.65
C SER A 44 15.71 5.90 -21.34
N PHE A 45 16.28 6.02 -20.14
CA PHE A 45 17.23 7.08 -19.86
C PHE A 45 18.35 6.59 -18.94
N GLY A 46 19.54 7.12 -19.19
CA GLY A 46 20.76 6.65 -18.56
C GLY A 46 21.78 7.76 -18.35
N GLY A 47 22.69 7.56 -17.41
CA GLY A 47 23.81 8.47 -17.20
C GLY A 47 24.73 8.55 -18.41
N LYS A 48 25.39 9.70 -18.55
CA LYS A 48 26.04 10.15 -19.80
C LYS A 48 27.15 9.23 -20.34
N ASP A 49 27.78 8.41 -19.50
CA ASP A 49 28.99 7.66 -19.84
C ASP A 49 29.05 6.26 -19.23
N GLN A 50 27.90 5.71 -18.83
CA GLN A 50 27.79 4.43 -18.13
C GLN A 50 28.54 4.38 -16.77
N ILE A 51 29.03 5.53 -16.30
CA ILE A 51 29.65 5.68 -14.98
C ILE A 51 28.58 6.22 -14.04
N THR A 52 28.07 5.36 -13.17
CA THR A 52 26.98 5.65 -12.23
C THR A 52 27.18 6.96 -11.47
N ALA A 53 28.37 7.18 -10.91
CA ALA A 53 28.69 8.36 -10.11
C ALA A 53 28.75 9.70 -10.88
N ASN A 54 28.69 9.69 -12.22
CA ASN A 54 28.81 10.91 -13.02
C ASN A 54 27.47 11.59 -13.33
N THR A 55 26.36 10.91 -13.05
CA THR A 55 25.00 11.45 -13.23
C THR A 55 24.24 11.23 -11.94
N GLU A 56 23.72 12.30 -11.35
CA GLU A 56 23.01 12.25 -10.07
C GLU A 56 21.67 12.99 -10.19
N ILE A 57 20.59 12.35 -9.75
CA ILE A 57 19.29 12.98 -9.53
C ILE A 57 19.07 13.03 -8.03
N VAL A 58 18.88 14.24 -7.52
CA VAL A 58 18.64 14.46 -6.09
C VAL A 58 17.34 15.21 -5.90
N THR A 59 16.51 14.70 -4.99
CA THR A 59 15.26 15.32 -4.57
C THR A 59 15.41 15.89 -3.16
N ASP A 60 14.92 17.12 -2.97
CA ASP A 60 14.98 17.83 -1.69
C ASP A 60 13.73 17.57 -0.80
N PRO A 61 12.49 17.56 -1.33
CA PRO A 61 11.33 17.09 -0.58
C PRO A 61 11.53 15.65 -0.11
N ARG A 62 11.28 15.39 1.17
CA ARG A 62 11.52 14.09 1.82
C ARG A 62 10.36 13.11 1.62
N TYR A 63 9.18 13.63 1.30
CA TYR A 63 7.98 12.85 1.06
C TYR A 63 7.79 12.53 -0.43
N ALA A 64 8.55 13.17 -1.31
CA ALA A 64 8.54 12.84 -2.72
C ALA A 64 9.49 11.68 -2.98
N ALA A 65 9.08 10.77 -3.85
CA ALA A 65 10.04 9.88 -4.48
C ALA A 65 11.04 10.68 -5.32
N VAL A 66 12.25 10.12 -5.54
CA VAL A 66 13.18 10.77 -6.47
C VAL A 66 12.64 10.70 -7.89
N MET A 67 12.04 9.55 -8.24
CA MET A 67 11.33 9.34 -9.50
C MET A 67 10.17 8.37 -9.30
N THR A 68 8.97 8.79 -9.74
CA THR A 68 7.78 7.92 -9.78
C THR A 68 7.44 7.57 -11.22
N PHE A 69 7.15 6.30 -11.47
CA PHE A 69 6.62 5.78 -12.73
C PHE A 69 5.26 5.15 -12.49
N ARG A 70 4.25 5.58 -13.25
CA ARG A 70 2.87 5.07 -13.13
C ARG A 70 2.38 4.51 -14.46
N ASN A 71 1.82 3.31 -14.47
CA ASN A 71 1.26 2.67 -15.67
C ASN A 71 2.23 2.66 -16.87
N CYS A 72 3.52 2.46 -16.59
CA CYS A 72 4.55 2.47 -17.62
C CYS A 72 4.97 1.05 -18.00
N SER A 73 5.43 0.86 -19.23
CA SER A 73 6.00 -0.43 -19.63
C SER A 73 7.24 -0.32 -20.48
N ASP A 74 8.02 -1.40 -20.54
CA ASP A 74 9.29 -1.45 -21.29
C ASP A 74 10.25 -0.32 -20.87
N LEU A 75 10.40 -0.12 -19.56
CA LEU A 75 11.27 0.91 -18.99
C LEU A 75 12.72 0.44 -18.91
N MET A 76 13.67 1.32 -19.21
CA MET A 76 15.08 1.09 -18.94
C MET A 76 15.73 2.29 -18.24
N LEU A 77 16.17 2.06 -17.01
CA LEU A 77 16.93 3.03 -16.22
C LEU A 77 18.35 2.52 -16.04
N GLY A 78 19.36 3.38 -16.15
CA GLY A 78 20.67 2.90 -15.80
C GLY A 78 21.80 3.89 -15.66
N HIS A 79 22.86 3.44 -15.00
CA HIS A 79 24.12 4.14 -14.90
C HIS A 79 24.02 5.53 -14.29
N MET A 80 23.26 5.68 -13.19
CA MET A 80 23.16 6.94 -12.47
C MET A 80 22.94 6.71 -10.98
N THR A 81 23.26 7.72 -10.21
CA THR A 81 22.98 7.79 -8.78
C THR A 81 21.66 8.54 -8.56
N MET A 82 20.82 8.06 -7.65
CA MET A 82 19.58 8.74 -7.24
C MET A 82 19.45 8.75 -5.73
N GLY A 83 18.98 9.86 -5.16
CA GLY A 83 18.75 9.94 -3.71
C GLY A 83 18.20 11.25 -3.18
N HIS A 84 18.12 11.35 -1.85
CA HIS A 84 17.69 12.56 -1.14
C HIS A 84 18.88 13.38 -0.59
N THR A 85 18.68 14.70 -0.41
CA THR A 85 19.71 15.64 0.07
C THR A 85 20.09 15.47 1.55
N ASP A 86 19.12 15.11 2.42
CA ASP A 86 19.27 15.04 3.89
C ASP A 86 18.87 13.67 4.47
N ARG A 87 19.40 13.32 5.65
CA ARG A 87 18.98 12.14 6.45
C ARG A 87 17.94 12.55 7.51
N GLY A 88 16.78 11.90 7.58
CA GLY A 88 15.69 12.13 8.56
C GLY A 88 14.43 11.30 8.23
N ASN A 89 13.31 11.47 8.95
CA ASN A 89 12.02 10.81 8.63
C ASN A 89 11.56 11.21 7.22
N CYS A 90 11.86 10.38 6.23
CA CYS A 90 11.41 10.57 4.86
C CYS A 90 10.32 9.54 4.59
N SER A 91 9.42 9.84 3.64
CA SER A 91 8.27 8.96 3.36
C SER A 91 8.12 8.60 1.89
N GLY A 92 8.92 9.21 1.01
CA GLY A 92 9.00 8.79 -0.40
C GLY A 92 10.10 7.75 -0.60
N ASN A 93 9.90 6.80 -1.51
CA ASN A 93 10.95 5.86 -1.92
C ASN A 93 12.01 6.54 -2.81
N VAL A 94 13.13 5.91 -3.11
CA VAL A 94 14.04 6.50 -4.13
C VAL A 94 13.40 6.37 -5.52
N ILE A 95 12.92 5.18 -5.88
CA ILE A 95 12.13 4.94 -7.09
C ILE A 95 10.80 4.31 -6.71
N ASP A 96 9.70 4.85 -7.23
CA ASP A 96 8.37 4.25 -7.15
C ASP A 96 7.89 3.75 -8.51
N LEU A 97 7.43 2.50 -8.54
CA LEU A 97 6.81 1.83 -9.69
C LEU A 97 5.37 1.46 -9.34
N ILE A 98 4.41 2.07 -10.02
CA ILE A 98 2.99 1.89 -9.76
C ILE A 98 2.35 1.34 -11.04
N GLY A 99 1.83 0.11 -11.00
CA GLY A 99 1.23 -0.55 -12.17
C GLY A 99 2.15 -0.67 -13.38
N CYS A 100 3.46 -0.85 -13.18
CA CYS A 100 4.44 -0.91 -14.27
C CYS A 100 4.72 -2.34 -14.75
N ASP A 101 5.10 -2.56 -16.01
CA ASP A 101 5.44 -3.89 -16.53
C ASP A 101 6.69 -3.89 -17.40
N GLY A 102 7.61 -4.82 -17.16
CA GLY A 102 8.83 -4.95 -17.96
C GLY A 102 9.79 -3.79 -17.70
N VAL A 103 10.33 -3.73 -16.48
CA VAL A 103 11.24 -2.67 -16.05
C VAL A 103 12.65 -3.24 -15.91
N LEU A 104 13.62 -2.62 -16.56
CA LEU A 104 15.05 -2.94 -16.43
C LEU A 104 15.79 -1.78 -15.76
N MET A 105 16.43 -2.06 -14.64
CA MET A 105 17.32 -1.15 -13.93
C MET A 105 18.73 -1.73 -13.93
N VAL A 106 19.71 -0.98 -14.44
CA VAL A 106 21.09 -1.46 -14.58
C VAL A 106 22.11 -0.44 -14.09
N GLY A 107 23.02 -0.85 -13.22
CA GLY A 107 24.14 0.02 -12.83
C GLY A 107 23.71 1.24 -12.02
N LEU A 108 22.71 1.12 -11.14
CA LEU A 108 22.24 2.23 -10.31
C LEU A 108 22.97 2.29 -8.97
N ASP A 109 23.06 3.49 -8.37
CA ASP A 109 23.39 3.68 -6.95
C ASP A 109 22.24 4.47 -6.31
N LEU A 110 21.33 3.75 -5.66
CA LEU A 110 20.17 4.31 -4.99
C LEU A 110 20.51 4.50 -3.52
N TYR A 111 20.42 5.74 -3.04
CA TYR A 111 20.76 6.08 -1.68
C TYR A 111 19.80 7.08 -1.07
N GLY A 112 19.69 7.10 0.26
CA GLY A 112 19.02 8.19 0.97
C GLY A 112 17.91 7.71 1.87
N CYS A 113 17.44 8.63 2.71
CA CYS A 113 16.48 8.41 3.78
C CYS A 113 15.10 7.90 3.36
N GLY A 114 14.81 7.74 2.06
CA GLY A 114 13.53 7.22 1.62
C GLY A 114 13.14 5.93 2.36
N VAL A 115 11.84 5.68 2.47
CA VAL A 115 11.32 4.51 3.19
C VAL A 115 11.97 3.25 2.62
N TYR A 116 11.94 3.13 1.29
CA TYR A 116 12.65 2.10 0.55
C TYR A 116 13.46 2.64 -0.63
N GLY A 117 14.47 1.88 -1.04
CA GLY A 117 15.22 2.16 -2.26
C GLY A 117 14.35 2.01 -3.52
N ILE A 118 13.55 0.95 -3.58
CA ILE A 118 12.62 0.69 -4.68
C ILE A 118 11.26 0.28 -4.12
N GLY A 119 10.22 1.03 -4.43
CA GLY A 119 8.82 0.66 -4.22
C GLY A 119 8.20 0.13 -5.51
N ALA A 120 7.44 -0.96 -5.41
CA ALA A 120 6.64 -1.52 -6.49
C ALA A 120 5.24 -1.85 -5.98
N SER A 121 4.21 -1.30 -6.61
CA SER A 121 2.81 -1.45 -6.17
C SER A 121 1.83 -1.62 -7.34
N GLU A 122 0.55 -1.85 -7.01
CA GLU A 122 -0.58 -1.87 -7.93
C GLU A 122 -0.43 -2.84 -9.12
N GLY A 123 0.04 -4.06 -8.85
CA GLY A 123 0.19 -5.07 -9.91
C GLY A 123 1.38 -4.84 -10.82
N THR A 124 2.39 -4.08 -10.37
CA THR A 124 3.68 -3.99 -11.05
C THR A 124 4.23 -5.39 -11.31
N ALA A 125 4.90 -5.58 -12.45
CA ALA A 125 5.38 -6.87 -12.91
C ALA A 125 6.70 -6.82 -13.67
N ASN A 126 7.40 -7.95 -13.65
CA ASN A 126 8.58 -8.21 -14.49
C ASN A 126 9.67 -7.14 -14.31
N LEU A 127 10.14 -6.99 -13.07
CA LEU A 127 11.21 -6.07 -12.70
C LEU A 127 12.56 -6.80 -12.68
N ILE A 128 13.53 -6.28 -13.42
CA ILE A 128 14.92 -6.75 -13.37
C ILE A 128 15.80 -5.61 -12.89
N VAL A 129 16.53 -5.84 -11.79
CA VAL A 129 17.54 -4.93 -11.27
C VAL A 129 18.88 -5.63 -11.29
N THR A 130 19.89 -5.03 -11.93
CA THR A 130 21.20 -5.66 -12.05
C THR A 130 22.35 -4.68 -11.86
N GLN A 131 23.48 -5.17 -11.36
CA GLN A 131 24.71 -4.38 -11.19
C GLN A 131 24.51 -3.11 -10.37
N SER A 132 23.56 -3.11 -9.43
CA SER A 132 23.13 -1.91 -8.72
C SER A 132 23.50 -1.97 -7.24
N THR A 133 23.63 -0.80 -6.62
CA THR A 133 23.77 -0.65 -5.17
C THR A 133 22.52 0.06 -4.64
N ILE A 134 21.90 -0.50 -3.61
CA ILE A 134 20.77 0.10 -2.89
C ILE A 134 21.20 0.21 -1.43
N ARG A 135 21.23 1.42 -0.90
CA ARG A 135 21.87 1.65 0.40
C ARG A 135 21.29 2.79 1.21
N ASP A 136 21.54 2.72 2.52
CA ASP A 136 21.24 3.80 3.46
C ASP A 136 19.74 4.20 3.51
N CYS A 137 18.83 3.25 3.26
CA CYS A 137 17.37 3.46 3.28
C CYS A 137 16.78 3.41 4.71
N GLU A 138 15.66 4.09 4.96
CA GLU A 138 15.10 4.18 6.31
C GLU A 138 14.50 2.84 6.78
N TYR A 139 13.69 2.16 5.96
CA TYR A 139 13.17 0.84 6.29
C TYR A 139 13.98 -0.25 5.62
N GLY A 140 14.06 -0.25 4.29
CA GLY A 140 14.70 -1.35 3.59
C GLY A 140 15.09 -1.06 2.16
N PRO A 141 15.72 -2.03 1.49
CA PRO A 141 16.14 -1.84 0.11
C PRO A 141 14.96 -1.85 -0.87
N ILE A 142 13.92 -2.64 -0.58
CA ILE A 142 12.79 -2.86 -1.48
C ILE A 142 11.48 -2.94 -0.72
N GLU A 143 10.40 -2.50 -1.34
CA GLU A 143 9.01 -2.76 -0.95
C GLU A 143 8.23 -3.17 -2.18
N ILE A 144 7.59 -4.33 -2.11
CA ILE A 144 6.81 -4.89 -3.21
C ILE A 144 5.43 -5.29 -2.66
N TYR A 145 4.41 -4.58 -3.12
CA TYR A 145 3.01 -4.73 -2.71
C TYR A 145 2.13 -5.07 -3.92
N GLN A 146 1.18 -5.98 -3.75
CA GLN A 146 0.35 -6.54 -4.82
C GLN A 146 1.15 -6.95 -6.07
N PRO A 147 2.24 -7.73 -5.94
CA PRO A 147 3.07 -8.06 -7.09
C PRO A 147 2.36 -8.94 -8.11
N LYS A 148 2.82 -8.85 -9.35
CA LYS A 148 2.55 -9.83 -10.42
C LYS A 148 3.86 -10.23 -11.08
N GLY A 149 4.01 -11.50 -11.46
CA GLY A 149 5.17 -11.94 -12.24
C GLY A 149 6.51 -11.87 -11.48
N ASP A 150 7.60 -11.76 -12.23
CA ASP A 150 8.94 -12.02 -11.67
C ASP A 150 9.70 -10.74 -11.31
N TYR A 151 10.32 -10.77 -10.15
CA TYR A 151 11.19 -9.71 -9.63
C TYR A 151 12.59 -10.30 -9.47
N VAL A 152 13.55 -9.84 -10.27
CA VAL A 152 14.89 -10.43 -10.32
C VAL A 152 15.95 -9.39 -10.03
N PHE A 153 16.68 -9.59 -8.95
CA PHE A 153 17.85 -8.80 -8.58
C PHE A 153 19.10 -9.63 -8.85
N SER A 154 20.08 -9.06 -9.53
CA SER A 154 21.33 -9.78 -9.83
C SER A 154 22.57 -8.91 -9.71
N ASP A 155 23.71 -9.49 -9.35
CA ASP A 155 25.00 -8.78 -9.28
C ASP A 155 24.92 -7.47 -8.46
N SER A 156 24.07 -7.42 -7.44
CA SER A 156 23.68 -6.18 -6.75
C SER A 156 24.02 -6.20 -5.26
N VAL A 157 24.17 -5.01 -4.69
CA VAL A 157 24.54 -4.81 -3.29
C VAL A 157 23.43 -4.08 -2.55
N PHE A 158 23.05 -4.59 -1.39
CA PHE A 158 22.06 -4.00 -0.48
C PHE A 158 22.75 -3.73 0.85
N THR A 159 22.75 -2.49 1.37
CA THR A 159 23.50 -2.20 2.62
C THR A 159 23.12 -0.91 3.34
N GLY A 160 23.14 -0.94 4.67
CA GLY A 160 22.99 0.26 5.50
C GLY A 160 21.55 0.69 5.77
N SER A 161 20.56 -0.14 5.47
CA SER A 161 19.16 0.07 5.84
C SER A 161 18.89 -0.34 7.30
N ALA A 162 17.87 0.23 7.95
CA ALA A 162 17.67 0.01 9.38
C ALA A 162 16.84 -1.24 9.75
N TRP A 163 15.97 -1.75 8.86
CA TRP A 163 15.06 -2.86 9.17
C TRP A 163 15.23 -4.06 8.24
N GLY A 164 14.98 -3.85 6.95
CA GLY A 164 14.84 -4.90 5.93
C GLY A 164 13.73 -4.54 4.95
N GLY A 165 13.72 -5.21 3.79
CA GLY A 165 12.73 -4.96 2.73
C GLY A 165 11.32 -5.51 3.03
N TYR A 166 10.39 -5.40 2.08
CA TYR A 166 9.08 -6.03 2.17
C TYR A 166 8.69 -6.65 0.82
N PHE A 167 8.09 -7.83 0.88
CA PHE A 167 7.54 -8.53 -0.27
C PHE A 167 6.23 -9.21 0.12
N GLU A 168 5.12 -8.75 -0.45
CA GLU A 168 3.82 -9.39 -0.29
C GLU A 168 3.79 -10.73 -1.05
N GLN A 169 3.56 -11.81 -0.33
CA GLN A 169 3.60 -13.16 -0.90
C GLN A 169 2.30 -13.49 -1.63
N ASN A 170 2.40 -13.95 -2.88
CA ASN A 170 1.30 -14.54 -3.62
C ASN A 170 1.79 -15.62 -4.61
N PHE A 171 0.87 -16.41 -5.14
CA PHE A 171 1.19 -17.51 -6.07
C PHE A 171 1.51 -17.04 -7.50
N GLU A 172 1.30 -15.77 -7.81
CA GLU A 172 1.49 -15.19 -9.15
C GLU A 172 2.86 -14.55 -9.33
N SER A 173 3.66 -14.48 -8.26
CA SER A 173 4.89 -13.70 -8.24
C SER A 173 6.07 -14.43 -7.63
N THR A 174 7.26 -14.14 -8.13
CA THR A 174 8.51 -14.62 -7.54
C THR A 174 9.46 -13.47 -7.31
N LEU A 175 10.27 -13.60 -6.25
CA LEU A 175 11.34 -12.66 -5.96
C LEU A 175 12.66 -13.43 -5.91
N SER A 176 13.58 -13.12 -6.81
CA SER A 176 14.83 -13.86 -7.00
C SER A 176 16.04 -12.96 -6.86
N PHE A 177 17.05 -13.43 -6.13
CA PHE A 177 18.34 -12.76 -5.97
C PHE A 177 19.46 -13.68 -6.45
N ILE A 178 20.28 -13.20 -7.37
CA ILE A 178 21.34 -13.98 -8.02
C ILE A 178 22.67 -13.24 -7.89
N ASN A 179 23.65 -13.84 -7.23
CA ASN A 179 24.97 -13.22 -7.00
C ASN A 179 24.87 -11.83 -6.34
N CYS A 180 23.97 -11.68 -5.36
CA CYS A 180 23.79 -10.43 -4.61
C CYS A 180 24.54 -10.45 -3.27
N THR A 181 24.87 -9.27 -2.75
CA THR A 181 25.46 -9.09 -1.42
C THR A 181 24.53 -8.27 -0.55
N PHE A 182 24.20 -8.77 0.64
CA PHE A 182 23.38 -8.11 1.63
C PHE A 182 24.22 -7.71 2.84
N GLY A 183 24.06 -6.48 3.31
CA GLY A 183 24.56 -6.02 4.59
C GLY A 183 23.75 -6.58 5.76
N ASP A 184 24.14 -6.20 6.97
CA ASP A 184 23.48 -6.65 8.19
C ASP A 184 22.01 -6.21 8.19
N GLY A 185 21.10 -7.15 8.44
CA GLY A 185 19.66 -6.89 8.59
C GLY A 185 18.84 -6.66 7.31
N GLU A 186 19.45 -6.50 6.14
CA GLU A 186 18.75 -6.14 4.90
C GLU A 186 17.64 -7.14 4.47
N THR A 187 17.76 -8.39 4.93
CA THR A 187 16.86 -9.49 4.56
C THR A 187 15.95 -9.96 5.70
N ASN A 188 15.95 -9.28 6.85
CA ASN A 188 15.33 -9.78 8.10
C ASN A 188 13.84 -10.18 7.95
N THR A 189 13.11 -9.53 7.05
CA THR A 189 11.65 -9.60 6.92
C THR A 189 11.15 -10.51 5.79
N TRP A 190 12.02 -10.93 4.86
CA TRP A 190 11.59 -11.63 3.64
C TRP A 190 12.53 -12.75 3.17
N ALA A 191 13.71 -12.95 3.79
CA ALA A 191 14.65 -14.01 3.39
C ALA A 191 14.08 -15.44 3.40
N PHE A 192 12.98 -15.67 4.10
CA PHE A 192 12.35 -16.98 4.25
C PHE A 192 10.88 -17.00 3.84
N ALA A 193 10.42 -15.95 3.17
CA ALA A 193 9.10 -15.95 2.57
C ALA A 193 9.03 -16.99 1.44
N ASP A 194 7.84 -17.58 1.26
CA ASP A 194 7.56 -18.41 0.11
C ASP A 194 7.74 -17.58 -1.17
N HIS A 195 8.19 -18.25 -2.23
CA HIS A 195 8.47 -17.64 -3.54
C HIS A 195 9.61 -16.60 -3.56
N VAL A 196 10.41 -16.54 -2.48
CA VAL A 196 11.70 -15.83 -2.46
C VAL A 196 12.85 -16.82 -2.68
N TYR A 197 13.72 -16.53 -3.64
CA TYR A 197 14.81 -17.38 -4.05
C TYR A 197 16.16 -16.67 -4.00
N PHE A 198 17.19 -17.39 -3.56
CA PHE A 198 18.56 -16.88 -3.53
C PHE A 198 19.49 -17.88 -4.20
N GLU A 199 20.34 -17.39 -5.10
CA GLU A 199 21.39 -18.14 -5.79
C GLU A 199 22.70 -17.38 -5.66
N ASP A 200 23.75 -18.04 -5.16
CA ASP A 200 25.10 -17.47 -5.02
C ASP A 200 25.19 -16.13 -4.26
N CYS A 201 24.24 -15.86 -3.35
CA CYS A 201 24.22 -14.64 -2.55
C CYS A 201 25.11 -14.69 -1.31
N THR A 202 25.63 -13.52 -0.91
CA THR A 202 26.37 -13.31 0.34
C THR A 202 25.52 -12.50 1.30
N PHE A 203 25.47 -12.90 2.57
CA PHE A 203 24.66 -12.25 3.60
C PHE A 203 25.56 -11.74 4.74
N GLY A 204 25.27 -10.54 5.22
CA GLY A 204 25.81 -9.98 6.46
C GLY A 204 25.28 -10.73 7.69
N GLU A 205 25.63 -10.24 8.88
CA GLU A 205 25.08 -10.80 10.11
C GLU A 205 23.56 -10.59 10.14
N ILE A 206 22.82 -11.70 10.21
CA ILE A 206 21.42 -11.69 10.63
C ILE A 206 21.47 -11.61 12.16
N THR A 207 21.48 -10.39 12.68
CA THR A 207 21.70 -10.15 14.13
C THR A 207 20.51 -10.57 14.99
N SER A 208 19.34 -10.72 14.37
CA SER A 208 18.14 -11.28 14.98
C SER A 208 17.19 -11.73 13.87
N TYR A 209 16.65 -12.95 13.97
CA TYR A 209 15.34 -13.20 13.38
C TYR A 209 14.41 -12.08 13.88
N PRO A 210 13.46 -11.56 13.09
CA PRO A 210 12.24 -11.16 13.75
C PRO A 210 11.83 -12.41 14.53
N GLU A 211 11.91 -12.35 15.86
CA GLU A 211 10.89 -13.05 16.60
C GLU A 211 9.62 -12.50 15.97
N TYR A 212 9.03 -13.27 15.06
CA TYR A 212 7.59 -13.23 14.97
C TYR A 212 7.20 -13.37 16.42
N PRO A 213 6.55 -12.37 17.02
CA PRO A 213 5.90 -12.66 18.25
C PRO A 213 5.16 -13.96 17.94
N ASP A 214 5.39 -15.01 18.73
CA ASP A 214 4.26 -15.86 19.06
C ASP A 214 3.21 -14.83 19.40
N ILE A 215 2.26 -14.62 18.49
CA ILE A 215 1.13 -13.75 18.75
C ILE A 215 0.33 -14.59 19.75
N GLU A 216 0.82 -14.67 20.99
CA GLU A 216 -0.07 -14.45 22.10
C GLU A 216 -0.73 -13.11 21.76
N GLU A 217 -2.01 -13.23 21.40
CA GLU A 217 -2.95 -12.15 21.17
C GLU A 217 -2.81 -11.13 22.30
N ASP A 218 -1.92 -10.16 22.14
CA ASP A 218 -1.75 -9.04 23.08
C ASP A 218 -1.56 -7.76 22.28
N TRP A 219 -2.30 -7.65 21.17
CA TRP A 219 -2.97 -6.38 20.94
C TRP A 219 -3.98 -6.25 22.09
N ASP A 220 -3.64 -5.48 23.12
CA ASP A 220 -4.60 -4.84 24.04
C ASP A 220 -5.48 -3.83 23.26
N TYR A 221 -5.81 -4.12 21.99
CA TYR A 221 -6.95 -3.57 21.31
C TYR A 221 -8.16 -4.20 21.98
N GLU A 222 -8.60 -3.60 23.09
CA GLU A 222 -9.96 -3.82 23.55
C GLU A 222 -10.87 -3.32 22.42
N PRO A 223 -11.55 -4.22 21.69
CA PRO A 223 -12.42 -3.77 20.64
C PRO A 223 -13.50 -2.86 21.26
N PRO A 224 -13.92 -1.83 20.54
CA PRO A 224 -14.88 -0.86 21.05
C PRO A 224 -16.12 -1.59 21.57
N VAL A 225 -16.55 -1.24 22.79
CA VAL A 225 -17.66 -1.94 23.45
C VAL A 225 -18.96 -1.65 22.70
N LEU A 226 -19.47 -2.66 22.00
CA LEU A 226 -20.82 -2.65 21.45
C LEU A 226 -21.83 -3.03 22.52
N ASP A 227 -22.42 -2.03 23.16
CA ASP A 227 -23.50 -2.20 24.12
C ASP A 227 -24.85 -1.88 23.46
N LEU A 228 -25.57 -2.92 23.04
CA LEU A 228 -26.86 -2.79 22.36
C LEU A 228 -27.93 -2.06 23.19
N GLU A 229 -27.77 -1.99 24.52
CA GLU A 229 -28.72 -1.28 25.41
C GLU A 229 -28.45 0.23 25.46
N GLU A 230 -27.21 0.65 25.24
CA GLU A 230 -26.76 2.05 25.38
C GLU A 230 -26.56 2.78 24.05
N ILE A 231 -26.31 2.06 22.94
CA ILE A 231 -26.16 2.66 21.61
C ILE A 231 -27.46 3.32 21.13
N ARG A 232 -27.33 4.41 20.37
CA ARG A 232 -28.47 5.17 19.84
C ARG A 232 -28.41 5.27 18.35
N MET A 233 -29.49 4.83 17.69
CA MET A 233 -29.64 5.00 16.25
C MET A 233 -29.67 6.50 15.92
N ILE A 234 -28.84 6.89 14.96
CA ILE A 234 -28.77 8.26 14.43
C ILE A 234 -29.13 8.25 12.94
N PRO A 235 -29.60 9.39 12.38
CA PRO A 235 -29.76 9.50 10.94
C PRO A 235 -28.42 9.28 10.25
N ALA A 236 -28.37 8.28 9.37
CA ALA A 236 -27.22 8.06 8.51
C ALA A 236 -27.22 9.05 7.33
N THR A 237 -26.08 9.62 6.99
CA THR A 237 -25.88 10.31 5.71
C THR A 237 -24.92 9.52 4.83
N ARG A 238 -25.05 9.72 3.51
CA ARG A 238 -24.19 9.05 2.53
C ARG A 238 -22.71 9.36 2.77
N GLU A 239 -22.39 10.62 3.07
CA GLU A 239 -21.04 11.10 3.31
C GLU A 239 -20.40 10.47 4.58
N GLN A 240 -21.20 10.23 5.62
CA GLN A 240 -20.71 9.61 6.86
C GLN A 240 -20.37 8.14 6.68
N ILE A 241 -21.16 7.39 5.93
CA ILE A 241 -20.91 5.95 5.76
C ILE A 241 -19.75 5.71 4.80
N ALA A 242 -19.73 6.40 3.66
CA ALA A 242 -18.76 6.15 2.60
C ALA A 242 -17.38 6.79 2.87
N GLY A 243 -17.32 7.81 3.73
CA GLY A 243 -16.08 8.47 4.14
C GLY A 243 -15.43 7.91 5.41
N THR A 244 -15.96 6.82 5.97
CA THR A 244 -15.48 6.20 7.23
C THR A 244 -14.84 4.85 6.93
N GLY A 245 -13.60 4.66 7.39
CA GLY A 245 -12.97 3.34 7.44
C GLY A 245 -13.54 2.56 8.63
N TRP A 246 -14.06 1.36 8.37
CA TRP A 246 -14.67 0.50 9.39
C TRP A 246 -13.68 -0.58 9.76
N GLU A 247 -13.26 -0.63 11.03
CA GLU A 247 -12.05 -1.36 11.44
C GLU A 247 -12.36 -2.63 12.25
N THR A 248 -13.53 -2.69 12.88
CA THR A 248 -13.94 -3.80 13.75
C THR A 248 -15.27 -4.37 13.28
N ILE A 249 -15.43 -5.70 13.35
CA ILE A 249 -16.68 -6.39 12.99
C ILE A 249 -17.10 -7.34 14.12
N TYR A 250 -18.36 -7.22 14.54
CA TYR A 250 -19.07 -8.20 15.34
C TYR A 250 -20.13 -8.90 14.51
N ARG A 251 -20.31 -10.21 14.72
CA ARG A 251 -21.42 -11.01 14.19
C ARG A 251 -22.39 -11.35 15.32
N MET A 252 -23.68 -11.26 15.05
CA MET A 252 -24.71 -11.71 15.98
C MET A 252 -25.19 -13.12 15.59
N ASP A 253 -25.10 -14.06 16.51
CA ASP A 253 -25.65 -15.40 16.31
C ASP A 253 -27.17 -15.37 16.46
N VAL A 254 -27.85 -15.76 15.38
CA VAL A 254 -29.31 -15.68 15.25
C VAL A 254 -30.09 -16.62 16.17
N ILE A 255 -29.42 -17.62 16.75
CA ILE A 255 -30.04 -18.63 17.63
C ILE A 255 -29.90 -18.23 19.09
N THR A 256 -28.74 -17.69 19.46
CA THR A 256 -28.35 -17.41 20.84
C THR A 256 -28.46 -15.93 21.21
N ASP A 257 -28.62 -15.04 20.22
CA ASP A 257 -28.64 -13.58 20.37
C ASP A 257 -27.33 -13.06 21.01
N GLN A 258 -26.22 -13.78 20.80
CA GLN A 258 -24.89 -13.43 21.31
C GLN A 258 -24.05 -12.75 20.22
N LEU A 259 -23.29 -11.74 20.63
CA LEU A 259 -22.31 -11.05 19.79
C LEU A 259 -20.95 -11.75 19.87
N TYR A 260 -20.34 -11.95 18.70
CA TYR A 260 -19.00 -12.50 18.54
C TYR A 260 -18.15 -11.49 17.80
N TYR A 261 -17.02 -11.12 18.39
CA TYR A 261 -15.99 -10.37 17.66
C TYR A 261 -15.40 -11.27 16.57
N VAL A 262 -15.30 -10.76 15.35
CA VAL A 262 -14.87 -11.52 14.17
C VAL A 262 -13.44 -11.14 13.74
N GLY A 263 -12.97 -9.94 14.10
CA GLY A 263 -11.65 -9.44 13.72
C GLY A 263 -11.51 -9.15 12.22
N MET A 264 -10.49 -8.36 11.86
CA MET A 264 -10.00 -8.25 10.49
C MET A 264 -8.66 -9.01 10.40
N GLY A 265 -8.64 -10.13 9.67
CA GLY A 265 -7.38 -10.75 9.22
C GLY A 265 -6.78 -11.85 10.11
N SER A 266 -7.56 -12.80 10.63
CA SER A 266 -6.99 -14.05 11.14
C SER A 266 -7.36 -15.22 10.22
N SER A 267 -6.34 -15.92 9.74
CA SER A 267 -6.39 -16.99 8.73
C SER A 267 -7.13 -18.26 9.15
N GLU A 268 -7.90 -18.22 10.23
CA GLU A 268 -8.63 -19.35 10.76
C GLU A 268 -10.09 -18.97 10.99
N TYR A 269 -10.89 -19.18 9.94
CA TYR A 269 -12.36 -19.24 9.99
C TYR A 269 -13.08 -17.93 10.39
N ARG A 270 -13.30 -17.05 9.40
CA ARG A 270 -14.44 -16.13 9.20
C ARG A 270 -14.00 -14.72 8.75
N ASP A 271 -13.32 -14.63 7.61
CA ASP A 271 -12.93 -13.33 7.05
C ASP A 271 -14.15 -12.61 6.45
N ILE A 272 -14.69 -11.62 7.15
CA ILE A 272 -15.68 -10.72 6.57
C ILE A 272 -14.98 -9.40 6.32
N SER A 273 -14.87 -8.95 5.06
CA SER A 273 -14.23 -7.68 4.71
C SER A 273 -15.19 -6.79 3.94
N PHE A 274 -15.48 -5.61 4.47
CA PHE A 274 -16.25 -4.61 3.75
C PHE A 274 -15.39 -3.38 3.53
N SER A 275 -15.33 -2.90 2.29
CA SER A 275 -14.73 -1.62 1.95
C SER A 275 -15.79 -0.69 1.38
N PHE A 276 -15.85 0.53 1.93
CA PHE A 276 -16.73 1.58 1.44
C PHE A 276 -15.88 2.70 0.81
N TYR A 277 -16.10 3.01 -0.47
CA TYR A 277 -15.36 4.03 -1.22
C TYR A 277 -16.27 5.18 -1.66
N THR A 278 -15.69 6.37 -1.81
CA THR A 278 -16.33 7.58 -2.35
C THR A 278 -15.65 8.02 -3.64
N ASP A 279 -16.05 7.43 -4.77
CA ASP A 279 -15.68 7.95 -6.09
C ASP A 279 -16.89 8.59 -6.81
N GLU A 280 -16.68 9.09 -8.03
CA GLU A 280 -17.72 9.73 -8.84
C GLU A 280 -18.86 8.78 -9.29
N TYR A 281 -18.68 7.47 -9.12
CA TYR A 281 -19.62 6.43 -9.52
C TYR A 281 -20.38 5.79 -8.35
N MET A 282 -19.96 6.02 -7.10
CA MET A 282 -20.70 5.67 -5.87
C MET A 282 -21.10 4.18 -5.76
N TYR A 283 -20.34 3.28 -6.39
CA TYR A 283 -20.46 1.84 -6.17
C TYR A 283 -19.27 1.42 -5.33
N GLY A 284 -19.52 0.66 -4.26
CA GLY A 284 -18.42 -0.02 -3.60
C GLY A 284 -18.51 -1.52 -3.76
N GLU A 285 -17.33 -2.10 -3.75
CA GLU A 285 -17.09 -3.52 -3.89
C GLU A 285 -16.54 -4.03 -2.56
N GLY A 286 -16.93 -5.24 -2.20
CA GLY A 286 -16.44 -5.92 -1.01
C GLY A 286 -16.62 -7.42 -1.17
N TRP A 287 -16.17 -8.18 -0.18
CA TRP A 287 -16.34 -9.63 -0.20
C TRP A 287 -16.48 -10.14 1.22
N TYR A 288 -17.32 -11.14 1.43
CA TYR A 288 -17.39 -11.81 2.73
C TYR A 288 -17.13 -13.30 2.58
N CYS A 289 -16.46 -13.87 3.57
CA CYS A 289 -16.30 -15.31 3.75
C CYS A 289 -17.20 -15.76 4.90
N LEU A 290 -18.18 -16.61 4.58
CA LEU A 290 -19.07 -17.23 5.56
C LEU A 290 -18.81 -18.73 5.53
N ASP A 291 -18.27 -19.24 6.65
CA ASP A 291 -17.95 -20.67 6.84
C ASP A 291 -17.05 -21.27 5.73
N GLY A 292 -16.17 -20.45 5.13
CA GLY A 292 -15.21 -20.86 4.10
C GLY A 292 -15.66 -20.59 2.66
N ASP A 293 -16.92 -20.17 2.46
CA ASP A 293 -17.44 -19.77 1.15
C ASP A 293 -17.30 -18.25 0.96
N TYR A 294 -16.74 -17.84 -0.17
CA TYR A 294 -16.53 -16.44 -0.54
C TYR A 294 -17.68 -15.91 -1.39
N TYR A 295 -18.08 -14.69 -1.11
CA TYR A 295 -19.19 -14.02 -1.78
C TYR A 295 -18.80 -12.59 -2.11
N ASP A 296 -18.87 -12.24 -3.39
CA ASP A 296 -18.70 -10.86 -3.84
C ASP A 296 -19.93 -10.04 -3.49
N LEU A 297 -19.67 -8.84 -2.99
CA LEU A 297 -20.67 -7.86 -2.65
C LEU A 297 -20.52 -6.64 -3.54
N LYS A 298 -21.65 -6.22 -4.08
CA LYS A 298 -21.80 -4.87 -4.64
C LYS A 298 -22.69 -4.09 -3.73
N TRP A 299 -22.33 -2.85 -3.45
CA TRP A 299 -23.18 -1.98 -2.69
C TRP A 299 -23.36 -0.61 -3.35
N ASP A 300 -24.51 -0.01 -3.04
CA ASP A 300 -24.94 1.30 -3.52
C ASP A 300 -25.57 2.05 -2.34
N ILE A 301 -25.15 3.29 -2.07
CA ILE A 301 -25.80 4.12 -1.05
C ILE A 301 -26.83 5.01 -1.74
N THR A 302 -28.10 4.88 -1.37
CA THR A 302 -29.18 5.74 -1.89
C THR A 302 -29.05 7.20 -1.43
N GLU A 303 -29.80 8.12 -2.06
CA GLU A 303 -29.77 9.55 -1.72
C GLU A 303 -30.21 9.84 -0.27
N ASP A 304 -30.94 8.91 0.36
CA ASP A 304 -31.36 8.94 1.77
C ASP A 304 -30.40 8.19 2.71
N GLY A 305 -29.21 7.81 2.25
CA GLY A 305 -28.16 7.21 3.08
C GLY A 305 -28.34 5.72 3.37
N VAL A 306 -29.22 5.03 2.65
CA VAL A 306 -29.43 3.58 2.81
C VAL A 306 -28.39 2.83 1.97
N VAL A 307 -27.51 2.08 2.63
CA VAL A 307 -26.62 1.12 1.96
C VAL A 307 -27.46 -0.05 1.47
N LYS A 308 -27.48 -0.29 0.16
CA LYS A 308 -28.01 -1.50 -0.45
C LYS A 308 -26.86 -2.39 -0.83
N ILE A 309 -26.80 -3.57 -0.23
CA ILE A 309 -25.86 -4.61 -0.63
C ILE A 309 -26.61 -5.63 -1.51
N ILE A 310 -25.96 -6.05 -2.58
CA ILE A 310 -26.40 -7.06 -3.54
C ILE A 310 -25.28 -8.10 -3.63
N ASP A 311 -25.58 -9.33 -3.24
CA ASP A 311 -24.73 -10.47 -3.56
C ASP A 311 -25.01 -10.98 -4.98
N GLU A 312 -24.10 -11.77 -5.54
CA GLU A 312 -24.28 -12.37 -6.88
C GLU A 312 -25.46 -13.36 -6.97
N GLN A 313 -26.02 -13.78 -5.83
CA GLN A 313 -27.13 -14.73 -5.73
C GLN A 313 -28.50 -14.02 -5.75
N GLY A 314 -28.52 -12.69 -5.73
CA GLY A 314 -29.72 -11.87 -5.77
C GLY A 314 -30.43 -11.74 -4.42
N VAL A 315 -29.76 -12.06 -3.31
CA VAL A 315 -30.26 -11.81 -1.94
C VAL A 315 -30.15 -10.31 -1.68
N GLY A 316 -31.29 -9.64 -1.87
CA GLY A 316 -31.38 -8.19 -1.87
C GLY A 316 -31.46 -7.55 -0.48
N THR A 317 -30.81 -6.40 -0.39
CA THR A 317 -31.03 -5.28 0.54
C THR A 317 -30.74 -5.56 2.01
N VAL A 318 -29.48 -5.35 2.37
CA VAL A 318 -29.07 -4.92 3.72
C VAL A 318 -29.73 -3.57 4.05
N PHE A 319 -30.18 -3.38 5.29
CA PHE A 319 -30.40 -2.04 5.84
C PHE A 319 -29.20 -1.69 6.71
N ALA A 320 -28.41 -0.71 6.28
CA ALA A 320 -27.45 -0.06 7.15
C ALA A 320 -28.17 0.84 8.15
N SER A 321 -27.94 0.67 9.44
CA SER A 321 -28.34 1.64 10.46
C SER A 321 -27.10 2.14 11.16
N LEU A 322 -26.96 3.46 11.25
CA LEU A 322 -25.85 4.11 11.94
C LEU A 322 -26.25 4.36 13.39
N TYR A 323 -25.34 4.08 14.32
CA TYR A 323 -25.54 4.34 15.73
C TYR A 323 -24.37 5.15 16.26
N GLU A 324 -24.62 6.03 17.21
CA GLU A 324 -23.55 6.72 17.94
C GLU A 324 -22.97 5.77 18.98
N ASN A 325 -21.64 5.71 19.08
CA ASN A 325 -20.98 5.03 20.21
C ASN A 325 -20.99 5.94 21.44
N PRO A 326 -21.72 5.60 22.53
CA PRO A 326 -21.75 6.42 23.74
C PRO A 326 -20.42 6.47 24.48
N TYR A 327 -19.48 5.58 24.14
CA TYR A 327 -18.15 5.48 24.72
C TYR A 327 -17.07 6.20 23.90
N ALA A 328 -17.43 6.94 22.86
CA ALA A 328 -16.49 7.76 22.08
C ALA A 328 -15.80 8.79 22.98
N ASP A 329 -14.47 8.93 22.87
CA ASP A 329 -13.71 9.92 23.66
C ASP A 329 -13.90 11.38 23.20
N GLY A 330 -14.67 11.57 22.12
CA GLY A 330 -15.06 12.87 21.56
C GLY A 330 -13.99 13.51 20.68
N THR A 331 -12.85 12.85 20.43
CA THR A 331 -11.79 13.34 19.54
C THR A 331 -12.08 13.01 18.07
N VAL A 332 -12.74 11.88 17.81
CA VAL A 332 -13.25 11.45 16.51
C VAL A 332 -14.70 10.97 16.70
N PRO A 333 -15.65 11.33 15.82
CA PRO A 333 -16.99 10.74 15.85
C PRO A 333 -16.87 9.23 15.65
N ALA A 334 -17.38 8.46 16.60
CA ALA A 334 -17.38 7.02 16.54
C ALA A 334 -18.78 6.50 16.31
N TYR A 335 -18.92 5.64 15.31
CA TYR A 335 -20.22 5.14 14.89
C TYR A 335 -20.23 3.62 14.92
N TRP A 336 -21.43 3.05 14.97
CA TRP A 336 -21.62 1.65 14.65
C TRP A 336 -22.49 1.54 13.40
N LEU A 337 -22.02 0.81 12.40
CA LEU A 337 -22.79 0.43 11.23
C LEU A 337 -23.34 -0.98 11.40
N ARG A 338 -24.66 -1.10 11.52
CA ARG A 338 -25.32 -2.41 11.51
C ARG A 338 -25.65 -2.83 10.08
N ILE A 339 -25.22 -4.02 9.67
CA ILE A 339 -25.47 -4.63 8.35
C ILE A 339 -26.23 -5.96 8.56
N ALA A 340 -27.19 -6.30 7.70
CA ALA A 340 -27.94 -7.56 7.79
C ALA A 340 -28.00 -8.28 6.43
N ILE A 341 -27.37 -9.44 6.32
CA ILE A 341 -27.27 -10.24 5.08
C ILE A 341 -27.99 -11.57 5.32
N GLY A 342 -29.11 -11.79 4.63
CA GLY A 342 -29.95 -12.96 4.88
C GLY A 342 -30.50 -12.95 6.31
N GLU A 343 -30.18 -13.99 7.09
CA GLU A 343 -30.55 -14.07 8.52
C GLU A 343 -29.46 -13.46 9.43
N GLU A 344 -28.24 -13.27 8.92
CA GLU A 344 -27.08 -12.82 9.70
C GLU A 344 -27.09 -11.31 9.91
N THR A 345 -26.61 -10.87 11.08
CA THR A 345 -26.41 -9.44 11.39
C THR A 345 -24.97 -9.19 11.79
N PHE A 346 -24.38 -8.14 11.22
CA PHE A 346 -23.03 -7.66 11.49
C PHE A 346 -23.09 -6.24 12.06
N TRP A 347 -22.14 -5.91 12.91
CA TRP A 347 -21.95 -4.58 13.48
C TRP A 347 -20.51 -4.17 13.27
N MET A 348 -20.32 -3.04 12.61
CA MET A 348 -19.01 -2.51 12.30
C MET A 348 -18.74 -1.21 13.05
N TYR A 349 -17.53 -1.00 13.54
CA TYR A 349 -17.13 0.24 14.21
C TYR A 349 -16.34 1.17 13.30
#